data_AF-A0A3Z4X6D7-F1
#
_entry.id   AF-A0A3Z4X6D7-F1
#
_cell.length_a   1.000
_cell.length_b   1.000
_cell.length_c   1.000
_cell.angle_alpha   90.00
_cell.angle_beta   90.00
_cell.angle_gamma   90.00
#
_symmetry.space_group_name_H-M   'P 1'
#
loop_
_entity.id
_entity.type
_entity.pdbx_description
1 polymer ?
#
loop_
_entity_poly.entity_id
_entity_poly.type
_entity_poly.pdbx_seq_one_letter_code
_entity_poly.pdbx_strand_id
1 'polypeptide(L)'
;MKKIYKIAVIGSRKTDEDTMSEMYMRLLRGFNALHAKDYTIHFSSGGCWCGPDQLQFRFARQWANTIDQDTGKKVVWDDEFICYLPDEKKLWLKKQNPNVEFRVIPQDDRYREIVGKLHPAPEKLQEFAWALHGRNLNIIMGDDLATPVDAVYYSAPLDKQGNPTGGTAMGVKYAKQCGIPCYHHALEGHLWLESLCLL
;
A
#
# COMPACT_ATOMS: atom_id res chain seq x y z
N MET A 1 12.78 14.64 -16.17
CA MET A 1 11.54 14.12 -15.52
C MET A 1 11.98 13.36 -14.30
N LYS A 2 11.47 13.69 -13.11
CA LYS A 2 11.68 12.87 -11.91
C LYS A 2 11.09 11.48 -12.17
N LYS A 3 11.81 10.44 -11.75
CA LYS A 3 11.31 9.07 -11.85
C LYS A 3 10.28 8.85 -10.75
N ILE A 4 9.24 8.06 -11.01
CA ILE A 4 8.22 7.74 -10.01
C ILE A 4 8.40 6.30 -9.57
N TYR A 5 8.39 6.06 -8.25
CA TYR A 5 8.33 4.73 -7.66
C TYR A 5 6.99 4.55 -6.93
N LYS A 6 6.16 3.63 -7.45
CA LYS A 6 4.83 3.32 -6.93
C LYS A 6 4.91 2.12 -6.00
N ILE A 7 4.45 2.26 -4.77
CA ILE A 7 4.47 1.19 -3.78
C ILE A 7 3.11 1.02 -3.12
N ALA A 8 2.61 -0.22 -3.12
CA ALA A 8 1.48 -0.61 -2.29
C ALA A 8 1.97 -1.10 -0.93
N VAL A 9 1.47 -0.50 0.15
CA VAL A 9 1.71 -1.00 1.52
C VAL A 9 0.41 -1.45 2.13
N ILE A 10 0.30 -2.75 2.40
CA ILE A 10 -0.93 -3.38 2.89
C ILE A 10 -0.62 -4.38 3.99
N GLY A 11 -1.61 -4.72 4.82
CA GLY A 11 -1.40 -5.81 5.76
C GLY A 11 -2.55 -6.16 6.68
N SER A 12 -2.24 -7.07 7.60
CA SER A 12 -3.20 -7.58 8.56
C SER A 12 -3.54 -6.50 9.59
N ARG A 13 -4.83 -6.42 9.92
CA ARG A 13 -5.36 -5.64 11.04
C ARG A 13 -4.79 -6.04 12.40
N LYS A 14 -4.21 -7.24 12.50
CA LYS A 14 -3.63 -7.82 13.72
C LYS A 14 -2.10 -7.72 13.76
N THR A 15 -1.49 -6.94 12.87
CA THR A 15 -0.04 -6.70 12.92
C THR A 15 0.30 -6.00 14.23
N ASP A 16 1.22 -6.57 15.00
CA ASP A 16 1.66 -6.05 16.30
C ASP A 16 2.48 -4.76 16.15
N GLU A 17 2.64 -4.04 17.26
CA GLU A 17 3.27 -2.71 17.27
C GLU A 17 4.77 -2.76 16.95
N ASP A 18 5.46 -3.82 17.37
CA ASP A 18 6.88 -4.01 17.07
C ASP A 18 7.07 -4.19 15.56
N THR A 19 6.30 -5.09 14.95
CA THR A 19 6.28 -5.27 13.49
C THR A 19 5.91 -3.99 12.75
N MET A 20 4.91 -3.24 13.23
CA MET A 20 4.53 -1.95 12.65
C MET A 20 5.68 -0.93 12.70
N SER A 21 6.45 -0.91 13.80
CA SER A 21 7.59 -0.02 13.99
C SER A 21 8.77 -0.43 13.10
N GLU A 22 9.05 -1.73 12.98
CA GLU A 22 10.04 -2.27 12.07
C GLU A 22 9.70 -1.99 10.61
N MET A 23 8.43 -2.17 10.22
CA MET A 23 7.93 -1.83 8.89
C MET A 23 8.17 -0.35 8.59
N TYR A 24 7.80 0.54 9.51
CA TYR A 24 8.02 1.98 9.36
C TYR A 24 9.50 2.31 9.18
N MET A 25 10.38 1.79 10.04
CA MET A 25 11.81 2.06 9.93
C MET A 25 12.41 1.54 8.64
N ARG A 26 11.96 0.37 8.17
CA ARG A 26 12.42 -0.21 6.91
C ARG A 26 11.94 0.61 5.71
N LEU A 27 10.65 0.98 5.68
CA LEU A 27 10.09 1.84 4.65
C LEU A 27 10.78 3.20 4.60
N LEU A 28 11.02 3.83 5.75
CA LEU A 28 11.73 5.10 5.86
C LEU A 28 13.14 5.02 5.25
N ARG A 29 13.88 3.94 5.51
CA ARG A 29 15.20 3.71 4.88
C ARG A 29 15.09 3.60 3.35
N GLY A 30 14.11 2.84 2.85
CA GLY A 30 13.89 2.71 1.41
C GLY A 30 13.47 4.01 0.75
N PHE A 31 12.60 4.80 1.40
CA PHE A 31 12.14 6.09 0.89
C PHE A 31 13.28 7.11 0.84
N ASN A 32 14.13 7.17 1.87
CA ASN A 32 15.32 8.01 1.84
C ASN A 32 16.29 7.59 0.72
N ALA A 33 16.44 6.29 0.46
CA ALA A 33 17.26 5.79 -0.65
C ALA A 33 16.69 6.17 -2.03
N LEU A 34 15.36 6.13 -2.19
CA LEU A 34 14.67 6.59 -3.40
C LEU A 34 14.85 8.10 -3.61
N HIS A 35 14.67 8.90 -2.56
CA HIS A 35 14.89 10.35 -2.63
C HIS A 35 16.33 10.72 -2.99
N ALA A 36 17.31 10.01 -2.43
CA ALA A 36 18.73 10.19 -2.79
C ALA A 36 19.02 9.88 -4.27
N LYS A 37 18.15 9.11 -4.93
CA LYS A 37 18.20 8.77 -6.36
C LYS A 37 17.25 9.62 -7.22
N ASP A 38 16.70 10.71 -6.68
CA ASP A 38 15.77 11.63 -7.34
C ASP A 38 14.46 10.96 -7.82
N TYR A 39 13.98 9.97 -7.06
CA TYR A 39 12.64 9.40 -7.24
C TYR A 39 11.59 10.16 -6.42
N THR A 40 10.42 10.34 -7.02
CA THR A 40 9.17 10.67 -6.32
C THR A 40 8.44 9.38 -5.96
N ILE A 41 7.84 9.33 -4.77
CA ILE A 41 7.18 8.13 -4.24
C ILE A 41 5.66 8.28 -4.36
N HIS A 42 4.99 7.28 -4.91
CA HIS A 42 3.54 7.17 -4.90
C HIS A 42 3.14 5.99 -4.01
N PHE A 43 2.64 6.30 -2.82
CA PHE A 43 2.26 5.33 -1.79
C PHE A 43 0.77 5.03 -1.87
N SER A 44 0.39 3.80 -2.21
CA SER A 44 -1.00 3.35 -2.19
C SER A 44 -1.31 2.44 -1.00
N SER A 45 -2.49 2.63 -0.39
CA SER A 45 -2.99 1.76 0.68
C SER A 45 -4.51 1.89 0.86
N GLY A 46 -5.05 1.22 1.87
CA GLY A 46 -6.48 1.06 2.09
C GLY A 46 -7.10 1.80 3.28
N GLY A 47 -6.32 2.58 4.04
CA GLY A 47 -6.84 3.34 5.18
C GLY A 47 -7.61 2.50 6.20
N CYS A 48 -7.22 1.24 6.42
CA CYS A 48 -7.74 0.47 7.55
C CYS A 48 -7.38 1.17 8.86
N TRP A 49 -8.25 1.12 9.87
CA TRP A 49 -8.05 1.83 11.14
C TRP A 49 -6.89 1.26 11.99
N CYS A 50 -6.39 0.08 11.63
CA CYS A 50 -5.28 -0.61 12.28
C CYS A 50 -4.41 -1.33 11.24
N GLY A 51 -3.23 -1.78 11.68
CA GLY A 51 -2.28 -2.49 10.83
C GLY A 51 -1.57 -1.59 9.81
N PRO A 52 -0.87 -2.18 8.83
CA PRO A 52 0.08 -1.47 7.97
C PRO A 52 -0.50 -0.32 7.16
N ASP A 53 -1.80 -0.32 6.87
CA ASP A 53 -2.47 0.80 6.21
C ASP A 53 -2.31 2.13 6.99
N GLN A 54 -2.14 2.08 8.32
CA GLN A 54 -1.91 3.25 9.15
C GLN A 54 -0.55 3.93 8.87
N LEU A 55 0.42 3.21 8.29
CA LEU A 55 1.72 3.76 7.95
C LEU A 55 1.61 4.87 6.90
N GLN A 56 0.63 4.79 6.00
CA GLN A 56 0.35 5.85 5.03
C GLN A 56 0.11 7.20 5.71
N PHE A 57 -0.76 7.22 6.73
CA PHE A 57 -1.07 8.44 7.48
C PHE A 57 0.11 8.91 8.34
N ARG A 58 0.96 7.99 8.81
CA ARG A 58 2.18 8.35 9.55
C ARG A 58 3.18 9.05 8.61
N PHE A 59 3.47 8.46 7.45
CA PHE A 59 4.39 9.06 6.48
C PHE A 59 3.87 10.38 5.91
N ALA A 60 2.60 10.46 5.51
CA ALA A 60 2.01 11.70 4.99
C ALA A 60 2.08 12.86 6.00
N ARG A 61 1.93 12.57 7.30
CA ARG A 61 2.10 13.57 8.36
C ARG A 61 3.57 13.90 8.60
N GLN A 62 4.46 12.92 8.60
CA GLN A 62 5.89 13.16 8.78
C GLN A 62 6.45 14.02 7.65
N TRP A 63 6.14 13.70 6.39
CA TRP A 63 6.62 14.43 5.22
C TRP A 63 6.19 15.89 5.25
N ALA A 64 4.92 16.13 5.60
CA ALA A 64 4.39 17.48 5.72
C ALA A 64 5.05 18.33 6.81
N ASN A 65 5.82 17.73 7.72
CA ASN A 65 6.47 18.38 8.85
C ASN A 65 7.99 18.16 8.88
N THR A 66 8.59 17.59 7.83
CA THR A 66 10.03 17.31 7.81
C THR A 66 10.82 18.60 7.69
N ILE A 67 11.80 18.77 8.58
CA ILE A 67 12.75 19.88 8.59
C ILE A 67 14.15 19.30 8.37
N ASP A 68 14.86 19.87 7.41
CA ASP A 68 16.27 19.58 7.17
C ASP A 68 17.07 20.15 8.36
N GLN A 69 17.83 19.29 9.04
CA GLN A 69 18.52 19.65 10.27
C GLN A 69 19.71 20.58 10.04
N ASP A 70 20.32 20.53 8.86
CA ASP A 70 21.51 21.32 8.52
C ASP A 70 21.12 22.75 8.12
N THR A 71 20.01 22.90 7.41
CA THR A 71 19.54 24.18 6.86
C THR A 71 18.41 24.81 7.69
N GLY A 72 17.77 24.03 8.56
CA GLY A 72 16.57 24.44 9.31
C GLY A 72 15.34 24.68 8.42
N LYS A 73 15.41 24.35 7.13
CA LYS A 73 14.32 24.59 6.18
C LYS A 73 13.38 23.39 6.10
N LYS A 74 12.10 23.68 5.87
CA LYS A 74 11.12 22.65 5.57
C LYS A 74 11.51 21.94 4.27
N VAL A 75 11.56 20.61 4.32
CA VAL A 75 11.74 19.79 3.13
C VAL A 75 10.40 19.66 2.42
N VAL A 76 10.41 19.83 1.09
CA VAL A 76 9.22 19.65 0.25
C VAL A 76 9.47 18.44 -0.63
N TRP A 77 8.66 17.40 -0.41
CA TRP A 77 8.64 16.20 -1.23
C TRP A 77 7.43 16.27 -2.17
N ASP A 78 7.63 15.88 -3.42
CA ASP A 78 6.54 15.76 -4.41
C ASP A 78 5.79 14.42 -4.28
N ASP A 79 5.98 13.71 -3.16
CA ASP A 79 5.43 12.38 -2.94
C ASP A 79 3.92 12.41 -2.73
N GLU A 80 3.24 11.37 -3.24
CA GLU A 80 1.79 11.23 -3.18
C GLU A 80 1.39 10.07 -2.27
N PHE A 81 0.37 10.27 -1.44
CA PHE A 81 -0.23 9.24 -0.60
C PHE A 81 -1.68 9.04 -1.01
N ILE A 82 -2.00 7.88 -1.60
CA ILE A 82 -3.32 7.55 -2.16
C ILE A 82 -4.00 6.46 -1.34
N CYS A 83 -5.10 6.82 -0.66
CA CYS A 83 -5.91 5.92 0.14
C CYS A 83 -7.15 5.49 -0.65
N TYR A 84 -7.19 4.23 -1.09
CA TYR A 84 -8.34 3.66 -1.75
C TYR A 84 -9.37 3.17 -0.73
N LEU A 85 -10.61 3.59 -0.89
CA LEU A 85 -11.74 3.23 -0.03
C LEU A 85 -12.76 2.39 -0.81
N PRO A 86 -13.43 1.42 -0.15
CA PRO A 86 -14.46 0.60 -0.80
C PRO A 86 -15.79 1.36 -0.98
N ASP A 87 -16.02 2.41 -0.17
CA ASP A 87 -17.20 3.26 -0.21
C ASP A 87 -16.88 4.66 0.36
N GLU A 88 -17.84 5.57 0.27
CA GLU A 88 -17.68 6.96 0.70
C GLU A 88 -17.74 7.17 2.22
N LYS A 89 -18.07 6.14 3.01
CA LYS A 89 -18.35 6.30 4.46
C LYS A 89 -17.16 6.80 5.25
N LYS A 90 -15.94 6.61 4.74
CA LYS A 90 -14.69 7.04 5.36
C LYS A 90 -14.08 8.32 4.79
N LEU A 91 -14.76 9.01 3.86
CA LEU A 91 -14.24 10.25 3.27
C LEU A 91 -14.05 11.37 4.31
N TRP A 92 -14.71 11.30 5.45
CA TRP A 92 -14.47 12.22 6.56
C TRP A 92 -13.02 12.21 7.07
N LEU A 93 -12.27 11.12 6.87
CA LEU A 93 -10.84 11.02 7.22
C LEU A 93 -9.97 12.03 6.46
N LYS A 94 -10.43 12.55 5.31
CA LYS A 94 -9.75 13.59 4.55
C LYS A 94 -9.52 14.85 5.38
N LYS A 95 -10.46 15.20 6.27
CA LYS A 95 -10.30 16.36 7.17
C LYS A 95 -9.17 16.16 8.18
N GLN A 96 -8.90 14.91 8.59
CA GLN A 96 -7.85 14.56 9.55
C GLN A 96 -6.50 14.29 8.88
N ASN A 97 -6.51 13.94 7.61
CA ASN A 97 -5.33 13.57 6.84
C ASN A 97 -5.29 14.36 5.51
N PRO A 98 -5.09 15.69 5.56
CA PRO A 98 -5.19 16.55 4.38
C PRO A 98 -4.11 16.28 3.32
N ASN A 99 -3.00 15.64 3.71
CA ASN A 99 -1.89 15.25 2.82
C ASN A 99 -2.06 13.84 2.24
N VAL A 100 -3.25 13.25 2.37
CA VAL A 100 -3.59 11.96 1.78
C VAL A 100 -4.77 12.18 0.83
N GLU A 101 -4.61 11.74 -0.41
CA GLU A 101 -5.68 11.70 -1.38
C GLU A 101 -6.56 10.47 -1.11
N PHE A 102 -7.86 10.68 -0.91
CA PHE A 102 -8.81 9.59 -0.73
C PHE A 102 -9.57 9.36 -2.02
N ARG A 103 -9.55 8.12 -2.53
CA ARG A 103 -10.22 7.72 -3.76
C ARG A 103 -11.24 6.62 -3.50
N VAL A 104 -12.44 6.78 -4.08
CA VAL A 104 -13.48 5.76 -4.15
C VAL A 104 -13.70 5.51 -5.62
N ILE A 105 -13.27 4.33 -6.11
CA ILE A 105 -13.38 3.99 -7.53
C ILE A 105 -14.64 3.15 -7.74
N PRO A 106 -15.57 3.56 -8.62
CA PRO A 106 -16.72 2.74 -8.98
C PRO A 106 -16.27 1.39 -9.53
N GLN A 107 -16.86 0.30 -9.02
CA GLN A 107 -16.50 -1.06 -9.41
C GLN A 107 -17.45 -1.56 -10.49
N ASP A 108 -16.92 -1.73 -11.70
CA ASP A 108 -17.61 -2.34 -12.83
C ASP A 108 -17.47 -3.89 -12.84
N ASP A 109 -17.99 -4.55 -13.87
CA ASP A 109 -17.97 -6.00 -14.00
C ASP A 109 -16.56 -6.60 -14.01
N ARG A 110 -15.53 -5.84 -14.41
CA ARG A 110 -14.13 -6.32 -14.43
C ARG A 110 -13.66 -6.66 -13.02
N TYR A 111 -14.08 -5.87 -12.04
CA TYR A 111 -13.77 -6.13 -10.63
C TYR A 111 -14.37 -7.45 -10.16
N ARG A 112 -15.65 -7.71 -10.50
CA ARG A 112 -16.33 -8.95 -10.15
C ARG A 112 -15.68 -10.16 -10.82
N GLU A 113 -15.26 -10.02 -12.08
CA GLU A 113 -14.56 -11.07 -12.81
C GLU A 113 -13.21 -11.43 -12.14
N ILE A 114 -12.38 -10.43 -11.85
CA ILE A 114 -11.06 -10.63 -11.25
C ILE A 114 -11.20 -11.24 -9.84
N VAL A 115 -12.06 -10.64 -9.00
CA VAL A 115 -12.29 -11.14 -7.63
C VAL A 115 -12.90 -12.55 -7.67
N GLY A 116 -13.81 -12.83 -8.59
CA GLY A 116 -14.42 -14.16 -8.78
C GLY A 116 -13.40 -15.25 -9.12
N LYS A 117 -12.39 -14.94 -9.94
CA LYS A 117 -11.31 -15.87 -10.28
C LYS A 117 -10.30 -16.06 -9.15
N LEU A 118 -10.10 -15.03 -8.32
CA LEU A 118 -9.06 -15.02 -7.30
C LEU A 118 -9.51 -15.56 -5.94
N HIS A 119 -10.73 -15.21 -5.52
CA HIS A 119 -11.26 -15.57 -4.22
C HIS A 119 -11.59 -17.08 -4.19
N PRO A 120 -11.29 -17.82 -3.10
CA PRO A 120 -11.51 -19.26 -3.06
C PRO A 120 -12.99 -19.69 -3.01
N ALA A 121 -13.87 -18.79 -2.58
CA ALA A 121 -15.31 -19.04 -2.48
C ALA A 121 -16.11 -17.74 -2.74
N PRO A 122 -16.07 -17.19 -3.97
CA PRO A 122 -16.67 -15.90 -4.31
C PRO A 122 -18.19 -15.87 -4.08
N GLU A 123 -18.86 -17.00 -4.22
CA GLU A 123 -20.30 -17.16 -3.99
C GLU A 123 -20.72 -16.91 -2.54
N LYS A 124 -19.77 -16.96 -1.59
CA LYS A 124 -20.01 -16.67 -0.16
C LYS A 124 -19.75 -15.21 0.21
N LEU A 125 -19.23 -14.40 -0.72
CA LEU A 125 -18.92 -13.01 -0.46
C LEU A 125 -20.20 -12.19 -0.40
N GLN A 126 -20.36 -11.45 0.70
CA GLN A 126 -21.35 -10.39 0.82
C GLN A 126 -20.92 -9.17 -0.02
N GLU A 127 -21.87 -8.32 -0.40
CA GLU A 127 -21.63 -7.18 -1.30
C GLU A 127 -20.49 -6.25 -0.81
N PHE A 128 -20.44 -5.97 0.50
CA PHE A 128 -19.34 -5.16 1.05
C PHE A 128 -17.98 -5.86 0.99
N ALA A 129 -17.95 -7.19 1.06
CA ALA A 129 -16.72 -7.95 0.91
C ALA A 129 -16.22 -7.93 -0.54
N TRP A 130 -17.12 -7.95 -1.53
CA TRP A 130 -16.78 -7.66 -2.92
C TRP A 130 -16.16 -6.27 -3.07
N ALA A 131 -16.77 -5.25 -2.48
CA ALA A 131 -16.24 -3.87 -2.54
C ALA A 131 -14.84 -3.75 -1.91
N LEU A 132 -14.61 -4.39 -0.75
CA LEU A 132 -13.27 -4.44 -0.11
C LEU A 132 -12.22 -5.11 -1.00
N HIS A 133 -12.62 -6.19 -1.65
CA HIS A 133 -11.77 -6.93 -2.56
C HIS A 133 -11.46 -6.12 -3.82
N GLY A 134 -12.46 -5.51 -4.46
CA GLY A 134 -12.26 -4.66 -5.62
C GLY A 134 -11.38 -3.45 -5.31
N ARG A 135 -11.57 -2.82 -4.14
CA ARG A 135 -10.67 -1.77 -3.65
C ARG A 135 -9.22 -2.25 -3.62
N ASN A 136 -8.95 -3.45 -3.11
CA ASN A 136 -7.59 -3.97 -3.07
C ASN A 136 -6.97 -4.10 -4.47
N LEU A 137 -7.75 -4.34 -5.53
CA LEU A 137 -7.25 -4.32 -6.90
C LEU A 137 -6.75 -2.92 -7.28
N ASN A 138 -7.47 -1.86 -6.89
CA ASN A 138 -7.03 -0.48 -7.14
C ASN A 138 -5.76 -0.10 -6.37
N ILE A 139 -5.57 -0.61 -5.15
CA ILE A 139 -4.32 -0.39 -4.41
C ILE A 139 -3.11 -0.87 -5.23
N ILE A 140 -3.28 -1.99 -5.95
CA ILE A 140 -2.22 -2.63 -6.75
C ILE A 140 -2.10 -2.05 -8.16
N MET A 141 -3.23 -1.76 -8.82
CA MET A 141 -3.29 -1.47 -10.26
C MET A 141 -3.80 -0.07 -10.61
N GLY A 142 -3.95 0.81 -9.63
CA GLY A 142 -4.43 2.18 -9.84
C GLY A 142 -5.93 2.26 -10.16
N ASP A 143 -6.39 3.46 -10.49
CA ASP A 143 -7.80 3.77 -10.75
C ASP A 143 -8.37 2.98 -11.95
N ASP A 144 -7.54 2.70 -12.95
CA ASP A 144 -7.91 2.10 -14.23
C ASP A 144 -7.77 0.57 -14.28
N LEU A 145 -7.20 -0.02 -13.23
CA LEU A 145 -6.74 -1.41 -13.17
C LEU A 145 -5.68 -1.78 -14.22
N ALA A 146 -4.96 -0.79 -14.76
CA ALA A 146 -3.94 -0.94 -15.80
C ALA A 146 -2.61 -0.26 -15.44
N THR A 147 -2.57 0.51 -14.36
CA THR A 147 -1.41 1.26 -13.90
C THR A 147 -0.83 0.62 -12.63
N PRO A 148 -0.02 -0.45 -12.76
CA PRO A 148 0.51 -1.19 -11.60
C PRO A 148 1.41 -0.33 -10.71
N VAL A 149 1.48 -0.74 -9.44
CA VAL A 149 2.59 -0.38 -8.55
C VAL A 149 3.86 -1.13 -8.95
N ASP A 150 5.03 -0.57 -8.64
CA ASP A 150 6.33 -1.20 -8.88
C ASP A 150 6.63 -2.30 -7.85
N ALA A 151 6.07 -2.20 -6.64
CA ALA A 151 6.18 -3.23 -5.61
C ALA A 151 5.00 -3.25 -4.63
N VAL A 152 4.77 -4.41 -4.04
CA VAL A 152 3.89 -4.59 -2.88
C VAL A 152 4.73 -4.94 -1.66
N TYR A 153 4.63 -4.15 -0.60
CA TYR A 153 5.28 -4.41 0.67
C TYR A 153 4.21 -4.70 1.73
N TYR A 154 4.27 -5.86 2.40
CA TYR A 154 3.15 -6.29 3.23
C TYR A 154 3.54 -7.04 4.49
N SER A 155 2.62 -7.06 5.47
CA SER A 155 2.69 -7.95 6.64
C SER A 155 1.34 -8.63 6.84
N ALA A 156 1.34 -9.97 6.86
CA ALA A 156 0.15 -10.76 7.13
C ALA A 156 0.53 -12.14 7.66
N PRO A 157 -0.31 -12.79 8.49
CA PRO A 157 -0.08 -14.17 8.89
C PRO A 157 0.02 -15.07 7.67
N LEU A 158 1.01 -15.95 7.67
CA LEU A 158 1.23 -16.91 6.60
C LEU A 158 0.63 -18.28 6.96
N ASP A 159 0.15 -19.02 5.97
CA ASP A 159 -0.19 -20.42 6.12
C ASP A 159 1.07 -21.30 6.14
N LYS A 160 0.88 -22.62 6.28
CA LYS A 160 2.00 -23.60 6.31
C LYS A 160 2.81 -23.66 5.01
N GLN A 161 2.27 -23.11 3.91
CA GLN A 161 2.90 -23.07 2.59
C GLN A 161 3.56 -21.70 2.33
N GLY A 162 3.55 -20.80 3.32
CA GLY A 162 4.12 -19.46 3.20
C GLY A 162 3.21 -18.46 2.48
N ASN A 163 1.94 -18.79 2.20
CA ASN A 163 1.02 -17.87 1.56
C ASN A 163 0.36 -16.95 2.60
N PRO A 164 0.20 -15.65 2.32
CA PRO A 164 -0.55 -14.76 3.20
C PRO A 164 -2.00 -15.19 3.35
N THR A 165 -2.58 -14.90 4.51
CA THR A 165 -3.97 -15.19 4.84
C THR A 165 -4.78 -13.92 5.12
N GLY A 166 -6.11 -14.04 5.12
CA GLY A 166 -7.03 -12.94 5.40
C GLY A 166 -7.17 -11.93 4.24
N GLY A 167 -7.64 -10.71 4.54
CA GLY A 167 -7.96 -9.70 3.53
C GLY A 167 -6.77 -9.24 2.68
N THR A 168 -5.54 -9.35 3.22
CA THR A 168 -4.29 -9.04 2.51
C THR A 168 -3.96 -10.08 1.45
N ALA A 169 -4.34 -11.34 1.67
CA ALA A 169 -3.98 -12.47 0.82
C ALA A 169 -4.37 -12.26 -0.64
N MET A 170 -5.58 -11.75 -0.88
CA MET A 170 -6.09 -11.56 -2.23
C MET A 170 -5.33 -10.47 -2.99
N GLY A 171 -5.01 -9.34 -2.34
CA GLY A 171 -4.20 -8.29 -2.95
C GLY A 171 -2.80 -8.77 -3.33
N VAL A 172 -2.15 -9.53 -2.45
CA VAL A 172 -0.83 -10.12 -2.74
C VAL A 172 -0.91 -11.19 -3.84
N LYS A 173 -1.95 -12.04 -3.83
CA LYS A 173 -2.17 -13.05 -4.88
C LYS A 173 -2.38 -12.39 -6.24
N TYR A 174 -3.17 -11.31 -6.29
CA TYR A 174 -3.39 -10.56 -7.52
C TYR A 174 -2.10 -9.93 -8.04
N ALA A 175 -1.36 -9.23 -7.17
CA ALA A 175 -0.08 -8.62 -7.53
C ALA A 175 0.92 -9.64 -8.10
N LYS A 176 1.02 -10.82 -7.47
CA LYS A 176 1.85 -11.93 -7.99
C LYS A 176 1.40 -12.42 -9.36
N GLN A 177 0.08 -12.52 -9.62
CA GLN A 177 -0.44 -12.88 -10.95
C GLN A 177 -0.12 -11.83 -12.02
N CYS A 178 -0.06 -10.55 -11.63
CA CYS A 178 0.33 -9.45 -12.51
C CYS A 178 1.87 -9.33 -12.69
N GLY A 179 2.66 -10.21 -12.07
CA GLY A 179 4.13 -10.15 -12.14
C GLY A 179 4.76 -9.04 -11.30
N ILE A 180 4.02 -8.46 -10.35
CA ILE A 180 4.51 -7.40 -9.48
C ILE A 180 5.31 -8.03 -8.32
N PRO A 181 6.54 -7.55 -8.03
CA PRO A 181 7.31 -7.97 -6.88
C PRO A 181 6.56 -7.74 -5.55
N CYS A 182 6.46 -8.78 -4.74
CA CYS A 182 5.80 -8.75 -3.44
C CYS A 182 6.79 -9.12 -2.34
N TYR A 183 6.91 -8.30 -1.31
CA TYR A 183 7.87 -8.46 -0.22
C TYR A 183 7.15 -8.57 1.11
N HIS A 184 7.14 -9.76 1.70
CA HIS A 184 6.69 -9.95 3.07
C HIS A 184 7.67 -9.32 4.05
N HIS A 185 7.21 -8.47 4.96
CA HIS A 185 8.07 -7.70 5.85
C HIS A 185 9.11 -8.54 6.60
N ALA A 186 8.67 -9.62 7.26
CA ALA A 186 9.52 -10.44 8.11
C ALA A 186 10.50 -11.33 7.33
N LEU A 187 10.17 -11.69 6.08
CA LEU A 187 10.95 -12.67 5.31
C LEU A 187 11.79 -12.01 4.22
N GLU A 188 11.24 -10.99 3.57
CA GLU A 188 11.75 -10.43 2.31
C GLU A 188 11.95 -8.92 2.41
N GLY A 189 11.78 -8.31 3.58
CA GLY A 189 11.95 -6.87 3.74
C GLY A 189 13.35 -6.37 3.36
N HIS A 190 14.38 -7.18 3.61
CA HIS A 190 15.75 -6.87 3.17
C HIS A 190 15.90 -6.91 1.64
N LEU A 191 15.26 -7.89 0.97
CA LEU A 191 15.26 -7.99 -0.49
C LEU A 191 14.58 -6.79 -1.16
N TRP A 192 13.56 -6.21 -0.52
CA TRP A 192 12.99 -4.96 -1.01
C TRP A 192 14.03 -3.84 -0.99
N LEU A 193 14.74 -3.64 0.11
CA LEU A 193 15.81 -2.63 0.18
C LEU A 193 16.91 -2.88 -0.86
N GLU A 194 17.33 -4.13 -1.03
CA GLU A 194 18.32 -4.51 -2.04
C GLU A 194 17.83 -4.20 -3.46
N SER A 195 16.55 -4.42 -3.76
CA SER A 195 15.99 -4.08 -5.07
C SER A 195 16.05 -2.58 -5.37
N LEU A 196 15.95 -1.72 -4.36
CA LEU A 196 16.06 -0.26 -4.54
C LEU A 196 17.50 0.16 -4.88
N CYS A 197 18.51 -0.60 -4.46
CA CYS A 197 19.90 -0.34 -4.82
C CYS A 197 20.14 -0.51 -6.34
N LEU A 198 19.35 -1.36 -7.00
CA LEU A 198 19.45 -1.68 -8.42
C LEU A 198 18.76 -0.65 -9.34
N LEU A 199 18.03 0.32 -8.78
CA LEU A 199 17.37 1.43 -9.49
C LEU A 199 18.33 2.58 -9.82
#